data_AF-A0A2T6F5B1-F1
#
_entry.id   AF-A0A2T6F5B1-F1
#
_cell.length_a   1.000
_cell.length_b   1.000
_cell.length_c   1.000
_cell.angle_alpha   90.00
_cell.angle_beta   90.00
_cell.angle_gamma   90.00
#
_symmetry.space_group_name_H-M   'P 1'
#
loop_
_entity.id
_entity.type
_entity.pdbx_description
1 polymer ?
#
loop_
_entity_poly.entity_id
_entity_poly.type
_entity_poly.pdbx_seq_one_letter_code
_entity_poly.pdbx_strand_id
1 'polypeptide(L)'
;MLPALANAPLLLRQVSAELFWTKSKILDKRQELVAIILGLEECPFPLMPVQLQVFLPKQGYDSVLFIENQTTFEQAIREADGRFSGLAIIFAAGFKGSAKRLRLRSGSSLYFSVEGDLSSAATGKFAAWLYKDGGDNNLSSWFWGDLDYAGMGILQTLKNSFIALEAWQPGYAPMLEALRNGGGHSPENIQKKVERTGCQYADNILIPALHTISKFVDQEIA
;
A
#
# COMPACT_ATOMS: atom_id res chain seq x y z
N MET A 1 26.25 -5.74 24.44
CA MET A 1 24.79 -5.93 24.31
C MET A 1 24.32 -5.74 22.87
N LEU A 2 24.36 -4.55 22.26
CA LEU A 2 24.00 -4.40 20.83
C LEU A 2 25.01 -5.04 19.84
N PRO A 3 26.36 -4.90 20.01
CA PRO A 3 27.33 -5.56 19.13
C PRO A 3 27.24 -7.09 19.11
N ALA A 4 26.77 -7.70 20.21
CA ALA A 4 26.59 -9.15 20.30
C ALA A 4 25.46 -9.66 19.39
N LEU A 5 24.52 -8.79 19.03
CA LEU A 5 23.38 -9.11 18.18
C LEU A 5 23.65 -8.84 16.70
N ALA A 6 24.75 -8.17 16.35
CA ALA A 6 24.99 -7.65 14.99
C ALA A 6 24.95 -8.71 13.88
N ASN A 7 25.26 -9.97 14.21
CA ASN A 7 25.25 -11.09 13.27
C ASN A 7 23.98 -11.95 13.35
N ALA A 8 23.06 -11.63 14.25
CA ALA A 8 21.82 -12.38 14.40
C ALA A 8 20.80 -11.94 13.33
N PRO A 9 20.03 -12.87 12.73
CA PRO A 9 19.04 -12.56 11.71
C PRO A 9 17.75 -11.98 12.34
N LEU A 10 17.88 -10.85 13.03
CA LEU A 10 16.80 -10.22 13.78
C LEU A 10 16.26 -8.99 13.06
N LEU A 11 14.94 -8.81 13.11
CA LEU A 11 14.31 -7.55 12.76
C LEU A 11 14.62 -6.49 13.83
N LEU A 12 14.63 -5.21 13.44
CA LEU A 12 14.92 -4.09 14.35
C LEU A 12 14.04 -4.09 15.61
N ARG A 13 12.77 -4.50 15.49
CA ARG A 13 11.84 -4.60 16.62
C ARG A 13 12.16 -5.74 17.58
N GLN A 14 12.73 -6.84 17.07
CA GLN A 14 13.22 -7.93 17.92
C GLN A 14 14.46 -7.47 18.70
N VAL A 15 15.39 -6.80 18.02
CA VAL A 15 16.55 -6.17 18.68
C VAL A 15 16.11 -5.15 19.74
N SER A 16 15.11 -4.32 19.44
CA SER A 16 14.54 -3.38 20.41
C SER A 16 13.95 -4.10 21.62
N ALA A 17 13.22 -5.19 21.41
CA ALA A 17 12.62 -5.95 22.51
C ALA A 17 13.69 -6.62 23.39
N GLU A 18 14.76 -7.15 22.80
CA GLU A 18 15.87 -7.77 23.53
C GLU A 18 16.67 -6.75 24.35
N LEU A 19 16.87 -5.54 23.81
CA LEU A 19 17.68 -4.52 24.48
C LEU A 19 16.91 -3.67 25.50
N PHE A 20 15.58 -3.56 25.35
CA PHE A 20 14.80 -2.59 26.11
C PHE A 20 13.59 -3.20 26.84
N TRP A 21 13.82 -4.19 27.68
CA TRP A 21 12.78 -4.78 28.56
C TRP A 21 11.49 -5.12 27.78
N THR A 22 11.63 -5.81 26.64
CA THR A 22 10.52 -6.21 25.75
C THR A 22 9.79 -5.07 25.02
N LYS A 23 10.28 -3.83 25.12
CA LYS A 23 9.73 -2.69 24.37
C LYS A 23 10.23 -2.71 22.92
N SER A 24 9.40 -3.22 22.02
CA SER A 24 9.75 -3.45 20.61
C SER A 24 9.81 -2.20 19.71
N LYS A 25 9.34 -1.04 20.18
CA LYS A 25 9.23 0.18 19.35
C LYS A 25 10.27 1.26 19.68
N ILE A 26 11.19 1.04 20.63
CA ILE A 26 12.15 2.07 21.06
C ILE A 26 13.07 2.48 19.90
N LEU A 27 13.49 1.50 19.10
CA LEU A 27 14.36 1.72 17.94
C LEU A 27 13.60 2.11 16.65
N ASP A 28 12.26 2.22 16.67
CA ASP A 28 11.52 2.65 15.48
C ASP A 28 12.04 4.04 15.02
N LYS A 29 12.42 4.15 13.74
CA LYS A 29 13.01 5.35 13.11
C LYS A 29 14.42 5.72 13.62
N ARG A 30 15.11 4.82 14.33
CA ARG A 30 16.47 5.04 14.88
C ARG A 30 17.54 4.17 14.22
N GLN A 31 17.31 3.68 13.00
CA GLN A 31 18.28 2.83 12.29
C GLN A 31 19.65 3.48 12.14
N GLU A 32 19.69 4.77 11.80
CA GLU A 32 20.94 5.52 11.66
C GLU A 32 21.74 5.52 12.98
N LEU A 33 21.07 5.74 14.12
CA LEU A 33 21.71 5.64 15.44
C LEU A 33 22.27 4.25 15.70
N VAL A 34 21.55 3.19 15.32
CA VAL A 34 22.01 1.80 15.47
C VAL A 34 23.25 1.54 14.62
N ALA A 35 23.28 2.02 13.37
CA ALA A 35 24.44 1.92 12.48
C ALA A 35 25.67 2.61 13.09
N ILE A 36 25.50 3.86 13.56
CA ILE A 36 26.56 4.65 14.22
C ILE A 36 27.13 3.91 15.43
N ILE A 37 26.28 3.36 16.31
CA ILE A 37 26.74 2.63 17.51
C ILE A 37 27.52 1.36 17.15
N LEU A 38 27.16 0.71 16.05
CA LEU A 38 27.84 -0.50 15.56
C LEU A 38 29.09 -0.19 14.72
N GLY A 39 29.35 1.07 14.38
CA GLY A 39 30.43 1.45 13.47
C GLY A 39 30.20 0.96 12.04
N LEU A 40 28.93 0.85 11.62
CA LEU A 40 28.51 0.41 10.30
C LEU A 40 27.94 1.58 9.49
N GLU A 41 28.03 1.50 8.17
CA GLU A 41 27.45 2.48 7.25
C GLU A 41 25.91 2.43 7.28
N GLU A 42 25.35 1.22 7.39
CA GLU A 42 23.91 0.99 7.47
C GLU A 42 23.54 0.09 8.65
N CYS A 43 22.29 0.21 9.11
CA CYS A 43 21.76 -0.64 10.17
C CYS A 43 21.61 -2.08 9.64
N PRO A 44 22.26 -3.08 10.27
CA PRO A 44 22.20 -4.45 9.79
C PRO A 44 20.85 -5.13 10.06
N PHE A 45 20.02 -4.52 10.92
CA PHE A 45 18.71 -5.06 11.29
C PHE A 45 17.61 -4.48 10.40
N PRO A 46 16.95 -5.31 9.56
CA PRO A 46 15.89 -4.85 8.70
C PRO A 46 14.65 -4.43 9.50
N LEU A 47 13.89 -3.50 8.92
CA LEU A 47 12.52 -3.23 9.36
C LEU A 47 11.60 -4.38 8.92
N MET A 48 10.45 -4.50 9.58
CA MET A 48 9.40 -5.40 9.09
C MET A 48 9.02 -5.00 7.65
N PRO A 49 9.12 -5.93 6.67
CA PRO A 49 8.69 -5.66 5.31
C PRO A 49 7.18 -5.44 5.26
N VAL A 50 6.73 -4.64 4.30
CA VAL A 50 5.29 -4.49 4.04
C VAL A 50 4.78 -5.79 3.44
N GLN A 51 3.74 -6.35 4.04
CA GLN A 51 3.11 -7.55 3.49
C GLN A 51 2.12 -7.16 2.40
N LEU A 52 2.31 -7.70 1.21
CA LEU A 52 1.43 -7.54 0.06
C LEU A 52 0.72 -8.86 -0.19
N GLN A 53 -0.60 -8.86 -0.04
CA GLN A 53 -1.46 -9.94 -0.47
C GLN A 53 -1.84 -9.67 -1.92
N VAL A 54 -1.59 -10.63 -2.80
CA VAL A 54 -1.68 -10.45 -4.25
C VAL A 54 -2.56 -11.53 -4.84
N PHE A 55 -3.57 -11.13 -5.60
CA PHE A 55 -4.34 -12.01 -6.45
C PHE A 55 -3.99 -11.72 -7.91
N LEU A 56 -3.67 -12.78 -8.66
CA LEU A 56 -3.35 -12.72 -10.08
C LEU A 56 -4.47 -13.44 -10.85
N PRO A 57 -5.20 -12.79 -11.76
CA PRO A 57 -6.26 -13.46 -12.52
C PRO A 57 -5.68 -14.52 -13.46
N LYS A 58 -6.35 -15.68 -13.54
CA LYS A 58 -5.93 -16.84 -14.35
C LYS A 58 -5.91 -16.57 -15.86
N GLN A 59 -6.70 -15.59 -16.30
CA GLN A 59 -6.76 -15.13 -17.69
C GLN A 59 -5.61 -14.16 -18.03
N GLY A 60 -4.77 -13.80 -17.05
CA GLY A 60 -3.71 -12.81 -17.19
C GLY A 60 -4.15 -11.39 -16.82
N TYR A 61 -3.17 -10.51 -16.66
CA TYR A 61 -3.34 -9.13 -16.25
C TYR A 61 -2.41 -8.18 -17.01
N ASP A 62 -2.86 -6.95 -17.23
CA ASP A 62 -2.12 -5.86 -17.86
C ASP A 62 -1.95 -4.64 -16.94
N SER A 63 -2.67 -4.64 -15.81
CA SER A 63 -2.71 -3.54 -14.86
C SER A 63 -2.75 -4.07 -13.44
N VAL A 64 -2.52 -3.18 -12.49
CA VAL A 64 -2.47 -3.48 -11.06
C VAL A 64 -3.41 -2.55 -10.31
N LEU A 65 -4.18 -3.07 -9.36
CA LEU A 65 -5.05 -2.31 -8.48
C LEU A 65 -4.64 -2.53 -7.02
N PHE A 66 -4.21 -1.46 -6.36
CA PHE A 66 -4.05 -1.42 -4.91
C PHE A 66 -5.39 -1.13 -4.26
N ILE A 67 -5.83 -1.99 -3.36
CA ILE A 67 -7.03 -1.86 -2.53
C ILE A 67 -6.60 -1.64 -1.08
N GLU A 68 -7.13 -0.59 -0.45
CA GLU A 68 -6.83 -0.27 0.95
C GLU A 68 -7.50 -1.23 1.93
N ASN A 69 -8.76 -1.58 1.72
CA ASN A 69 -9.57 -2.34 2.67
C ASN A 69 -9.51 -3.86 2.40
N GLN A 70 -9.39 -4.65 3.48
CA GLN A 70 -9.32 -6.10 3.38
C GLN A 70 -10.64 -6.74 2.93
N THR A 71 -11.78 -6.22 3.40
CA THR A 71 -13.12 -6.68 3.00
C THR A 71 -13.32 -6.47 1.51
N THR A 72 -12.99 -5.28 1.00
CA THR A 72 -13.06 -4.96 -0.42
C THR A 72 -12.12 -5.82 -1.26
N PHE A 73 -10.93 -6.13 -0.76
CA PHE A 73 -10.01 -7.06 -1.42
C PHE A 73 -10.64 -8.45 -1.57
N GLU A 74 -11.20 -9.01 -0.50
CA GLU A 74 -11.86 -10.32 -0.53
C GLU A 74 -13.08 -10.35 -1.45
N GLN A 75 -13.83 -9.25 -1.53
CA GLN A 75 -14.93 -9.12 -2.49
C GLN A 75 -14.40 -9.09 -3.93
N ALA A 76 -13.39 -8.26 -4.21
CA ALA A 76 -12.87 -8.06 -5.56
C ALA A 76 -12.30 -9.35 -6.19
N ILE A 77 -11.71 -10.24 -5.39
CA ILE A 77 -11.19 -11.53 -5.89
C ILE A 77 -12.28 -12.57 -6.16
N ARG A 78 -13.50 -12.38 -5.62
CA ARG A 78 -14.66 -13.29 -5.80
C ARG A 78 -15.64 -12.80 -6.86
N GLU A 79 -15.58 -11.53 -7.22
CA GLU A 79 -16.51 -10.91 -8.15
C GLU A 79 -16.35 -11.46 -9.57
N ALA A 80 -17.47 -11.89 -10.16
CA ALA A 80 -17.50 -12.50 -11.49
C ALA A 80 -17.94 -11.52 -12.61
N ASP A 81 -18.37 -10.31 -12.25
CA ASP A 81 -19.01 -9.34 -13.16
C ASP A 81 -18.00 -8.62 -14.09
N GLY A 82 -16.72 -9.03 -14.06
CA GLY A 82 -15.69 -8.56 -14.99
C GLY A 82 -15.12 -7.18 -14.67
N ARG A 83 -15.62 -6.47 -13.64
CA ARG A 83 -15.13 -5.16 -13.20
C ARG A 83 -13.61 -5.14 -12.92
N PHE A 84 -13.09 -6.25 -12.41
CA PHE A 84 -11.67 -6.43 -12.09
C PHE A 84 -10.89 -7.24 -13.15
N SER A 85 -11.49 -7.50 -14.31
CA SER A 85 -10.85 -8.27 -15.38
C SER A 85 -9.55 -7.61 -15.83
N GLY A 86 -8.48 -8.39 -15.96
CA GLY A 86 -7.16 -7.90 -16.36
C GLY A 86 -6.39 -7.16 -15.25
N LEU A 87 -6.92 -7.07 -14.02
CA LEU A 87 -6.25 -6.43 -12.90
C LEU A 87 -5.57 -7.47 -11.98
N ALA A 88 -4.29 -7.32 -11.72
CA ALA A 88 -3.67 -7.89 -10.53
C ALA A 88 -4.10 -7.09 -9.31
N ILE A 89 -4.72 -7.74 -8.33
CA ILE A 89 -5.31 -7.08 -7.16
C ILE A 89 -4.35 -7.21 -5.98
N ILE A 90 -4.07 -6.10 -5.30
CA ILE A 90 -3.15 -6.03 -4.17
C ILE A 90 -3.86 -5.44 -2.97
N PHE A 91 -3.78 -6.13 -1.83
CA PHE A 91 -4.03 -5.54 -0.51
C PHE A 91 -2.70 -5.41 0.26
N ALA A 92 -2.46 -4.23 0.84
CA ALA A 92 -1.23 -3.94 1.57
C ALA A 92 -1.51 -3.70 3.06
N ALA A 93 -1.26 -4.71 3.89
CA ALA A 93 -1.48 -4.61 5.33
C ALA A 93 -0.49 -3.61 5.97
N GLY A 94 -1.01 -2.58 6.64
CA GLY A 94 -0.18 -1.62 7.39
C GLY A 94 0.58 -0.62 6.52
N PHE A 95 0.08 -0.31 5.32
CA PHE A 95 0.72 0.50 4.28
C PHE A 95 1.07 1.96 4.66
N LYS A 96 0.48 2.51 5.74
CA LYS A 96 0.61 3.93 6.13
C LYS A 96 2.07 4.34 6.40
N GLY A 97 2.77 4.84 5.37
CA GLY A 97 4.09 5.46 5.44
C GLY A 97 5.28 4.66 4.89
N SER A 98 5.09 3.44 4.40
CA SER A 98 6.16 2.54 3.92
C SER A 98 6.22 2.36 2.40
N ALA A 99 5.40 3.10 1.63
CA ALA A 99 5.29 3.00 0.17
C ALA A 99 6.64 3.00 -0.56
N LYS A 100 7.56 3.88 -0.13
CA LYS A 100 8.89 4.04 -0.74
C LYS A 100 9.69 2.73 -0.77
N ARG A 101 9.43 1.83 0.19
CA ARG A 101 10.13 0.54 0.28
C ARG A 101 9.45 -0.57 -0.48
N LEU A 102 8.21 -0.40 -0.99
CA LEU A 102 7.49 -1.47 -1.69
C LEU A 102 8.23 -1.98 -2.92
N ARG A 103 9.03 -1.11 -3.55
CA ARG A 103 9.78 -1.47 -4.75
C ARG A 103 11.15 -2.07 -4.44
N LEU A 104 11.49 -2.26 -3.16
CA LEU A 104 12.71 -2.92 -2.73
C LEU A 104 12.39 -4.34 -2.30
N ARG A 105 13.20 -5.31 -2.74
CA ARG A 105 13.05 -6.72 -2.34
C ARG A 105 13.12 -6.94 -0.83
N SER A 106 13.88 -6.12 -0.11
CA SER A 106 13.95 -6.11 1.35
C SER A 106 12.81 -5.34 2.02
N GLY A 107 12.06 -4.55 1.26
CA GLY A 107 11.04 -3.64 1.77
C GLY A 107 9.62 -4.19 1.75
N SER A 108 9.37 -5.26 1.01
CA SER A 108 8.08 -5.94 0.92
C SER A 108 8.19 -7.46 0.86
N SER A 109 7.15 -8.15 1.32
CA SER A 109 6.96 -9.59 1.19
C SER A 109 5.70 -9.88 0.41
N LEU A 110 5.79 -10.76 -0.59
CA LEU A 110 4.68 -11.13 -1.47
C LEU A 110 4.01 -12.41 -0.98
N TYR A 111 2.68 -12.37 -0.87
CA TYR A 111 1.83 -13.52 -0.58
C TYR A 111 0.79 -13.63 -1.69
N PHE A 112 0.91 -14.66 -2.52
CA PHE A 112 -0.03 -14.89 -3.62
C PHE A 112 -1.21 -15.73 -3.15
N SER A 113 -2.42 -15.31 -3.53
CA SER A 113 -3.65 -16.06 -3.26
C SER A 113 -3.68 -17.35 -4.09
N VAL A 114 -4.08 -18.44 -3.44
CA VAL A 114 -4.26 -19.76 -4.09
C VAL A 114 -5.41 -19.77 -5.11
N GLU A 115 -6.33 -18.81 -5.02
CA GLU A 115 -7.44 -18.68 -5.95
C GLU A 115 -6.99 -18.12 -7.33
N GLY A 116 -5.81 -17.49 -7.38
CA GLY A 116 -5.25 -16.86 -8.58
C GLY A 116 -4.34 -17.77 -9.41
N ASP A 117 -3.61 -17.15 -10.34
CA ASP A 117 -2.53 -17.77 -11.10
C ASP A 117 -1.23 -17.81 -10.27
N LEU A 118 -0.82 -19.01 -9.89
CA LEU A 118 0.42 -19.27 -9.15
C LEU A 118 1.58 -19.71 -10.05
N SER A 119 1.43 -19.65 -11.38
CA SER A 119 2.52 -20.02 -12.29
C SER A 119 3.75 -19.14 -12.07
N SER A 120 4.94 -19.72 -12.24
CA SER A 120 6.20 -18.98 -12.16
C SER A 120 6.27 -17.82 -13.17
N ALA A 121 5.57 -17.96 -14.29
CA ALA A 121 5.44 -16.89 -15.29
C ALA A 121 4.64 -15.70 -14.75
N ALA A 122 3.45 -15.95 -14.19
CA ALA A 122 2.57 -14.89 -13.68
C ALA A 122 3.16 -14.21 -12.43
N THR A 123 3.64 -14.99 -11.47
CA THR A 123 4.26 -14.48 -10.23
C THR A 123 5.59 -13.79 -10.51
N GLY A 124 6.40 -14.31 -11.44
CA GLY A 124 7.64 -13.71 -11.91
C GLY A 124 7.43 -12.38 -12.62
N LYS A 125 6.43 -12.28 -13.52
CA LYS A 125 6.02 -11.02 -14.17
C LYS A 125 5.64 -9.96 -13.14
N PHE A 126 4.86 -10.34 -12.12
CA PHE A 126 4.44 -9.42 -11.07
C PHE A 126 5.63 -8.92 -10.24
N ALA A 127 6.50 -9.84 -9.81
CA ALA A 127 7.69 -9.49 -9.04
C ALA A 127 8.64 -8.58 -9.84
N ALA A 128 8.85 -8.87 -11.13
CA ALA A 128 9.66 -8.04 -12.02
C ALA A 128 9.10 -6.61 -12.14
N TRP A 129 7.77 -6.49 -12.32
CA TRP A 129 7.10 -5.19 -12.30
C TRP A 129 7.30 -4.46 -10.96
N LEU A 130 7.04 -5.11 -9.83
CA LEU A 130 7.11 -4.47 -8.51
C LEU A 130 8.53 -3.94 -8.21
N TYR A 131 9.54 -4.77 -8.44
CA TYR A 131 10.93 -4.49 -8.09
C TYR A 131 11.72 -3.73 -9.16
N LYS A 132 11.13 -3.46 -10.34
CA LYS A 132 11.81 -2.87 -11.50
C LYS A 132 12.93 -3.76 -12.06
N ASP A 133 12.82 -5.07 -11.89
CA ASP A 133 13.81 -5.99 -12.45
C ASP A 133 13.55 -6.18 -13.95
N GLY A 134 14.59 -6.02 -14.78
CA GLY A 134 14.52 -6.24 -16.23
C GLY A 134 14.01 -5.05 -17.05
N GLY A 135 13.84 -3.86 -16.46
CA GLY A 135 13.43 -2.64 -17.17
C GLY A 135 11.94 -2.30 -17.03
N ASP A 136 11.45 -1.46 -17.95
CA ASP A 136 10.14 -0.78 -17.90
C ASP A 136 8.99 -1.75 -18.24
N ASN A 137 8.72 -2.71 -17.35
CA ASN A 137 7.47 -3.45 -17.35
C ASN A 137 6.35 -2.48 -16.98
N ASN A 138 5.74 -1.83 -17.98
CA ASN A 138 4.74 -0.79 -17.80
C ASN A 138 3.34 -1.37 -17.51
N LEU A 139 3.16 -2.03 -16.36
CA LEU A 139 1.80 -2.26 -15.86
C LEU A 139 1.25 -0.94 -15.31
N SER A 140 0.11 -0.53 -15.85
CA SER A 140 -0.67 0.58 -15.29
C SER A 140 -1.02 0.25 -13.86
N SER A 141 -0.99 1.26 -12.98
CA SER A 141 -1.23 1.07 -11.56
C SER A 141 -2.35 1.97 -11.10
N TRP A 142 -3.26 1.42 -10.30
CA TRP A 142 -4.42 2.11 -9.80
C TRP A 142 -4.48 1.97 -8.29
N PHE A 143 -5.10 2.93 -7.62
CA PHE A 143 -5.38 2.84 -6.19
C PHE A 143 -6.86 3.10 -5.92
N TRP A 144 -7.43 2.29 -5.05
CA TRP A 144 -8.77 2.44 -4.51
C TRP A 144 -8.70 2.27 -2.99
N GLY A 145 -9.15 3.27 -2.25
CA GLY A 145 -9.30 3.24 -0.81
C GLY A 145 -10.51 4.04 -0.39
N ASP A 146 -10.58 4.37 0.90
CA ASP A 146 -11.66 5.18 1.43
C ASP A 146 -11.66 6.58 0.79
N LEU A 147 -12.84 7.15 0.59
CA LEU A 147 -13.00 8.52 0.12
C LEU A 147 -12.95 9.43 1.35
N ASP A 148 -11.73 9.61 1.87
CA ASP A 148 -11.38 10.49 2.96
C ASP A 148 -9.96 11.07 2.78
N TYR A 149 -9.46 11.89 3.72
CA TYR A 149 -8.11 12.43 3.59
C TYR A 149 -7.00 11.40 3.85
N ALA A 150 -7.28 10.35 4.62
CA ALA A 150 -6.31 9.29 4.89
C ALA A 150 -6.03 8.46 3.63
N GLY A 151 -7.06 8.05 2.91
CA GLY A 151 -7.02 7.38 1.61
C GLY A 151 -6.34 8.25 0.56
N MET A 152 -6.66 9.56 0.49
CA MET A 152 -5.93 10.49 -0.39
C MET A 152 -4.45 10.64 -0.01
N GLY A 153 -4.12 10.57 1.29
CA GLY A 153 -2.74 10.56 1.76
C GLY A 153 -1.98 9.29 1.37
N ILE A 154 -2.66 8.15 1.36
CA ILE A 154 -2.14 6.88 0.85
C ILE A 154 -1.86 6.98 -0.65
N LEU A 155 -2.82 7.48 -1.44
CA LEU A 155 -2.66 7.73 -2.87
C LEU A 155 -1.43 8.61 -3.16
N GLN A 156 -1.31 9.75 -2.46
CA GLN A 156 -0.15 10.64 -2.57
C GLN A 156 1.17 9.90 -2.28
N THR A 157 1.17 9.05 -1.24
CA THR A 157 2.38 8.31 -0.85
C THR A 157 2.74 7.23 -1.88
N LEU A 158 1.75 6.49 -2.41
CA LEU A 158 1.93 5.50 -3.47
C LEU A 158 2.50 6.14 -4.73
N LYS A 159 1.99 7.31 -5.12
CA LYS A 159 2.41 8.00 -6.34
C LYS A 159 3.90 8.35 -6.37
N ASN A 160 4.51 8.57 -5.20
CA ASN A 160 5.96 8.77 -5.09
C ASN A 160 6.78 7.53 -5.52
N SER A 161 6.21 6.34 -5.41
CA SER A 161 6.86 5.06 -5.77
C SER A 161 6.40 4.53 -7.12
N PHE A 162 5.14 4.80 -7.47
CA PHE A 162 4.49 4.43 -8.71
C PHE A 162 4.04 5.72 -9.42
N ILE A 163 4.92 6.34 -10.20
CA ILE A 163 4.72 7.71 -10.74
C ILE A 163 3.44 7.82 -11.58
N ALA A 164 3.15 6.80 -12.38
CA ALA A 164 1.96 6.74 -13.24
C ALA A 164 0.68 6.25 -12.50
N LEU A 165 0.74 6.06 -11.18
CA LEU A 165 -0.40 5.56 -10.42
C LEU A 165 -1.49 6.62 -10.29
N GLU A 166 -2.73 6.25 -10.61
CA GLU A 166 -3.90 7.12 -10.55
C GLU A 166 -4.98 6.51 -9.63
N ALA A 167 -5.90 7.36 -9.17
CA ALA A 167 -7.10 6.91 -8.46
C ALA A 167 -7.99 6.09 -9.41
N TRP A 168 -8.43 4.92 -8.96
CA TRP A 168 -9.25 4.02 -9.75
C TRP A 168 -10.69 4.54 -9.84
N GLN A 169 -10.99 5.23 -10.93
CA GLN A 169 -12.30 5.85 -11.16
C GLN A 169 -13.47 4.87 -11.01
N PRO A 170 -13.42 3.61 -11.48
CA PRO A 170 -14.52 2.67 -11.31
C PRO A 170 -14.86 2.38 -9.84
N GLY A 171 -13.88 2.47 -8.93
CA GLY A 171 -14.12 2.32 -7.48
C GLY A 171 -14.63 3.61 -6.84
N TYR A 172 -14.02 4.75 -7.18
CA TYR A 172 -14.35 6.03 -6.54
C TYR A 172 -15.61 6.71 -7.08
N ALA A 173 -16.02 6.47 -8.32
CA ALA A 173 -17.20 7.08 -8.92
C ALA A 173 -18.49 6.84 -8.11
N PRO A 174 -18.86 5.59 -7.74
CA PRO A 174 -20.04 5.35 -6.90
C PRO A 174 -19.91 5.98 -5.50
N MET A 175 -18.73 5.98 -4.90
CA MET A 175 -18.49 6.64 -3.60
C MET A 175 -18.71 8.14 -3.67
N LEU A 176 -18.21 8.77 -4.74
CA LEU A 176 -18.38 10.20 -5.00
C LEU A 176 -19.85 10.56 -5.25
N GLU A 177 -20.58 9.71 -5.98
CA GLU A 177 -22.01 9.87 -6.20
C GLU A 177 -22.78 9.79 -4.87
N ALA A 178 -22.51 8.77 -4.05
CA ALA A 178 -23.12 8.63 -2.73
C ALA A 178 -22.83 9.86 -1.84
N LEU A 179 -21.60 10.36 -1.86
CA LEU A 179 -21.20 11.56 -1.13
C LEU A 179 -21.98 12.81 -1.61
N ARG A 180 -22.10 13.00 -2.93
CA ARG A 180 -22.84 14.12 -3.54
C ARG A 180 -24.33 14.07 -3.27
N ASN A 181 -24.89 12.87 -3.14
CA ASN A 181 -26.30 12.66 -2.79
C ASN A 181 -26.59 12.80 -1.28
N GLY A 182 -25.64 13.33 -0.51
CA GLY A 182 -25.80 13.60 0.93
C GLY A 182 -25.49 12.41 1.84
N GLY A 183 -25.05 11.29 1.27
CA GLY A 183 -24.56 10.12 2.00
C GLY A 183 -23.23 10.39 2.73
N GLY A 184 -22.55 9.30 3.10
CA GLY A 184 -21.30 9.36 3.86
C GLY A 184 -21.47 9.69 5.34
N HIS A 185 -20.39 9.59 6.09
CA HIS A 185 -20.32 9.79 7.53
C HIS A 185 -19.42 10.98 7.89
N SER A 186 -19.55 11.44 9.13
CA SER A 186 -18.63 12.47 9.65
C SER A 186 -17.26 11.85 9.96
N PRO A 187 -16.18 12.65 9.93
CA PRO A 187 -14.86 12.19 10.38
C PRO A 187 -14.93 11.68 11.82
N GLU A 188 -14.52 10.43 12.05
CA GLU A 188 -14.41 9.91 13.42
C GLU A 188 -13.23 10.54 14.19
N ASN A 189 -12.20 10.93 13.45
CA ASN A 189 -10.97 11.53 13.96
C ASN A 189 -10.55 12.73 13.12
N ILE A 190 -9.78 13.64 13.71
CA ILE A 190 -9.17 14.76 12.98
C ILE A 190 -8.15 14.19 11.99
N GLN A 191 -8.45 14.27 10.70
CA GLN A 191 -7.53 13.88 9.64
C GLN A 191 -6.79 15.11 9.09
N LYS A 192 -5.50 14.95 8.77
CA LYS A 192 -4.73 15.98 8.09
C LYS A 192 -5.25 16.12 6.66
N LYS A 193 -5.72 17.31 6.30
CA LYS A 193 -6.17 17.60 4.93
C LYS A 193 -5.05 17.37 3.92
N VAL A 194 -5.43 16.84 2.77
CA VAL A 194 -4.55 16.61 1.62
C VAL A 194 -4.98 17.55 0.52
N GLU A 195 -4.11 18.50 0.19
CA GLU A 195 -4.41 19.50 -0.84
C GLU A 195 -4.20 18.96 -2.26
N ARG A 196 -3.14 18.16 -2.45
CA ARG A 196 -2.76 17.60 -3.75
C ARG A 196 -2.07 16.25 -3.59
N THR A 197 -2.39 15.32 -4.47
CA THR A 197 -1.80 13.99 -4.61
C THR A 197 -0.92 13.86 -5.85
N GLY A 198 -1.13 14.71 -6.86
CA GLY A 198 -0.56 14.57 -8.20
C GLY A 198 -1.36 13.64 -9.12
N CYS A 199 -2.41 12.97 -8.62
CA CYS A 199 -3.39 12.27 -9.43
C CYS A 199 -4.43 13.27 -9.95
N GLN A 200 -4.64 13.32 -11.27
CA GLN A 200 -5.53 14.32 -11.85
C GLN A 200 -6.97 14.15 -11.39
N TYR A 201 -7.45 12.90 -11.31
CA TYR A 201 -8.80 12.62 -10.85
C TYR A 201 -8.99 12.98 -9.37
N ALA A 202 -8.03 12.65 -8.51
CA ALA A 202 -8.11 12.99 -7.10
C ALA A 202 -8.02 14.51 -6.87
N ASP A 203 -7.06 15.18 -7.50
CA ASP A 203 -6.81 16.62 -7.29
C ASP A 203 -7.94 17.50 -7.83
N ASN A 204 -8.55 17.11 -8.96
CA ASN A 204 -9.57 17.93 -9.60
C ASN A 204 -11.00 17.54 -9.21
N ILE A 205 -11.24 16.31 -8.75
CA ILE A 205 -12.59 15.78 -8.53
C ILE A 205 -12.80 15.35 -7.06
N LEU A 206 -11.97 14.44 -6.54
CA LEU A 206 -12.21 13.82 -5.22
C LEU A 206 -11.92 14.77 -4.05
N ILE A 207 -10.74 15.39 -4.03
CA ILE A 207 -10.34 16.33 -2.96
C ILE A 207 -11.28 17.54 -2.88
N PRO A 208 -11.65 18.21 -3.99
CA PRO A 208 -12.64 19.29 -3.93
C PRO A 208 -13.99 18.87 -3.36
N ALA A 209 -14.45 17.65 -3.64
CA ALA A 209 -15.68 17.11 -3.06
C ALA A 209 -15.55 16.91 -1.55
N LEU A 210 -14.42 16.35 -1.07
CA LEU A 210 -14.12 16.21 0.36
C LEU A 210 -14.09 17.55 1.09
N HIS A 211 -13.50 18.57 0.46
CA HIS A 211 -13.42 19.93 1.01
C HIS A 211 -14.81 20.56 1.15
N THR A 212 -15.64 20.40 0.12
CA THR A 212 -16.96 21.05 0.04
C THR A 212 -17.98 20.36 0.94
N ILE A 213 -18.05 19.03 0.89
CA ILE A 213 -19.10 18.25 1.56
C ILE A 213 -18.71 17.93 3.01
N SER A 214 -17.40 17.84 3.31
CA SER A 214 -16.88 17.56 4.66
C SER A 214 -17.45 16.28 5.29
N LYS A 215 -17.74 15.28 4.46
CA LYS A 215 -18.09 13.91 4.85
C LYS A 215 -17.20 12.91 4.12
N PHE A 216 -17.13 11.71 4.66
CA PHE A 216 -16.32 10.61 4.16
C PHE A 216 -17.18 9.42 3.76
N VAL A 217 -16.63 8.57 2.91
CA VAL A 217 -17.29 7.35 2.44
C VAL A 217 -16.29 6.20 2.52
N ASP A 218 -16.66 5.17 3.26
CA ASP A 218 -15.90 3.93 3.37
C ASP A 218 -15.96 3.13 2.05
N GLN A 219 -14.88 2.42 1.75
CA GLN A 219 -14.73 1.65 0.51
C GLN A 219 -15.81 0.59 0.30
N GLU A 220 -16.39 0.03 1.37
CA GLU A 220 -17.35 -1.08 1.35
C GLU A 220 -18.70 -0.76 0.70
N ILE A 221 -19.01 0.51 0.44
CA ILE A 221 -20.30 0.88 -0.16
C ILE A 221 -20.33 0.81 -1.70
N ALA A 222 -19.20 0.47 -2.33
CA ALA A 222 -18.93 0.69 -3.76
C ALA A 222 -18.56 -0.57 -4.55
#